data_AF-A0A9P5KS74-F1
#
_entry.id   AF-A0A9P5KS74-F1
#
_cell.length_a   1.000
_cell.length_b   1.000
_cell.length_c   1.000
_cell.angle_alpha   90.00
_cell.angle_beta   90.00
_cell.angle_gamma   90.00
#
_symmetry.space_group_name_H-M   'P 1'
#
loop_
_entity.id
_entity.type
_entity.pdbx_description
1 polymer ?
#
loop_
_entity_poly.entity_id
_entity_poly.type
_entity_poly.pdbx_seq_one_letter_code
_entity_poly.pdbx_strand_id
1 'polypeptide(L)'
;MVVPLEKYNDLVKWMVLNNVQFSSLLTVNHSKIGGVGVFAREDIEEDSLLLAVPKPAVLCPVNSAISNLLEEADLDGMVGLTLAYMYERSLGEKSPWYAFLQTIEETGPDVSVIPKFWEQNEQEWLNGTEVEYMGGLDAEEVSGVYEDEIKPFIEAHDLFKDMPKLRTYDAYKSALAAVSSRAFEVDVYRGLCLVPGACLFNHANSEDVHFESLDAVCPVCGSAEFCEHALERIGEYSDYEDDEENDHGHSHSHENGHCHSHSHGDDSHADESEEEEEEDEDEDKEEPTELTEEGISDESEKEDEFEDVDDDMEDVEEIPRENDDEEDSEEEESEEELEQDELDTCDVVAIKDIKAGSEVFNTYGELSNGVLLSRYGFALWDNEHETVSVAKELLAYVNTKDLKKRTTWWSEHFYRIIFGIEPEEWSEDIYEDEGPIGDDDEERVPPPSPDSITWLEILDLFPNGVPSPGLMAILYILSISEEEYAEFVDKIETGDFESISFNNRGLALLTSLVEARANRYGDGNLSSKDYKKLLDAVKPNELRKKLAIIVKGTEKLVIERTQKWIKTAGKN
;
A
#
# COMPACT_ATOMS: atom_id res chain seq x y z
N MET A 1 6.28 -15.30 -24.20
CA MET A 1 7.67 -15.80 -24.26
C MET A 1 7.86 -16.74 -23.09
N VAL A 2 8.66 -17.80 -23.22
CA VAL A 2 9.01 -18.64 -22.06
C VAL A 2 10.08 -17.88 -21.29
N VAL A 3 9.76 -17.45 -20.06
CA VAL A 3 10.69 -16.74 -19.18
C VAL A 3 11.85 -17.67 -18.83
N PRO A 4 13.12 -17.31 -19.09
CA PRO A 4 14.23 -18.19 -18.73
C PRO A 4 14.27 -18.39 -17.22
N LEU A 5 14.25 -19.65 -16.75
CA LEU A 5 14.38 -19.96 -15.32
C LEU A 5 15.80 -19.66 -14.77
N GLU A 6 16.79 -19.45 -15.66
CA GLU A 6 18.19 -19.20 -15.27
C GLU A 6 18.36 -17.99 -14.36
N LYS A 7 17.66 -16.87 -14.62
CA LYS A 7 17.72 -15.67 -13.77
C LYS A 7 17.23 -15.93 -12.33
N TYR A 8 16.32 -16.88 -12.14
CA TYR A 8 15.86 -17.26 -10.80
C TYR A 8 16.88 -18.13 -10.06
N ASN A 9 17.76 -18.85 -10.75
CA ASN A 9 18.87 -19.53 -10.09
C ASN A 9 19.87 -18.52 -9.52
N ASP A 10 20.10 -17.41 -10.21
CA ASP A 10 20.98 -16.34 -9.72
C ASP A 10 20.34 -15.57 -8.55
N LEU A 11 19.01 -15.39 -8.56
CA LEU A 11 18.27 -14.91 -7.39
C LEU A 11 18.45 -15.84 -6.18
N VAL A 12 18.34 -17.16 -6.34
CA VAL A 12 18.51 -18.10 -5.22
C VAL A 12 19.94 -18.04 -4.66
N LYS A 13 20.97 -17.93 -5.51
CA LYS A 13 22.35 -17.72 -5.02
C LYS A 13 22.48 -16.41 -4.26
N TRP A 14 21.88 -15.35 -4.77
CA TRP A 14 21.86 -14.05 -4.12
C TRP A 14 21.17 -14.10 -2.76
N MET A 15 20.04 -14.80 -2.66
CA MET A 15 19.31 -15.03 -1.39
C MET A 15 20.21 -15.67 -0.34
N VAL A 16 20.91 -16.74 -0.70
CA VAL A 16 21.87 -17.42 0.21
C VAL A 16 22.96 -16.48 0.68
N LEU A 17 23.51 -15.64 -0.20
CA LEU A 17 24.55 -14.67 0.15
C LEU A 17 24.07 -13.54 1.05
N ASN A 18 22.77 -13.27 1.08
CA ASN A 18 22.14 -12.21 1.89
C ASN A 18 21.36 -12.78 3.08
N ASN A 19 21.66 -14.01 3.50
CA ASN A 19 21.01 -14.69 4.62
C ASN A 19 19.47 -14.79 4.49
N VAL A 20 18.95 -14.79 3.27
CA VAL A 20 17.53 -15.07 3.01
C VAL A 20 17.32 -16.57 3.09
N GLN A 21 16.44 -16.99 4.01
CA GLN A 21 16.05 -18.39 4.14
C GLN A 21 14.95 -18.69 3.14
N PHE A 22 15.22 -19.53 2.14
CA PHE A 22 14.22 -20.00 1.17
C PHE A 22 14.05 -21.51 1.36
N SER A 23 12.85 -21.94 1.79
CA SER A 23 12.61 -23.33 2.17
C SER A 23 12.90 -24.31 1.04
N SER A 24 13.59 -25.40 1.38
CA SER A 24 13.89 -26.49 0.43
C SER A 24 12.64 -27.23 -0.07
N LEU A 25 11.51 -27.05 0.63
CA LEU A 25 10.18 -27.53 0.25
C LEU A 25 9.62 -26.78 -0.98
N LEU A 26 10.21 -25.66 -1.37
CA LEU A 26 9.71 -24.82 -2.45
C LEU A 26 10.53 -24.91 -3.73
N THR A 27 9.90 -24.55 -4.84
CA THR A 27 10.56 -24.38 -6.13
C THR A 27 9.86 -23.33 -6.98
N VAL A 28 10.63 -22.63 -7.82
CA VAL A 28 10.07 -21.67 -8.79
C VAL A 28 9.82 -22.38 -10.11
N ASN A 29 8.62 -22.27 -10.67
CA ASN A 29 8.23 -22.82 -11.98
C ASN A 29 7.30 -21.86 -12.73
N HIS A 30 6.99 -22.17 -13.99
CA HIS A 30 5.99 -21.42 -14.74
C HIS A 30 4.58 -21.61 -14.17
N SER A 31 3.91 -20.48 -13.93
CA SER A 31 2.52 -20.50 -13.46
C SER A 31 1.52 -20.64 -14.62
N LYS A 32 0.36 -21.22 -14.32
CA LYS A 32 -0.77 -21.29 -15.26
C LYS A 32 -1.46 -19.94 -15.44
N ILE A 33 -1.33 -19.02 -14.48
CA ILE A 33 -1.95 -17.68 -14.56
C ILE A 33 -1.07 -16.68 -15.33
N GLY A 34 0.19 -17.04 -15.60
CA GLY A 34 1.17 -16.25 -16.34
C GLY A 34 2.48 -16.10 -15.56
N GLY A 35 3.60 -15.85 -16.25
CA GLY A 35 4.90 -15.64 -15.60
C GLY A 35 5.46 -16.87 -14.88
N VAL A 36 5.87 -16.68 -13.63
CA VAL A 36 6.36 -17.71 -12.71
C VAL A 36 5.52 -17.73 -11.44
N GLY A 37 5.64 -18.80 -10.67
CA GLY A 37 5.07 -18.93 -9.33
C GLY A 37 5.93 -19.85 -8.48
N VAL A 38 5.61 -19.89 -7.19
CA VAL A 38 6.23 -20.79 -6.20
C VAL A 38 5.38 -22.05 -6.08
N PHE A 39 6.02 -23.22 -6.03
CA PHE A 39 5.35 -24.52 -5.98
C PHE A 39 5.92 -25.39 -4.85
N ALA A 40 5.03 -26.12 -4.19
CA ALA A 40 5.40 -27.11 -3.20
C ALA A 40 6.07 -28.33 -3.87
N ARG A 41 7.24 -28.73 -3.41
CA ARG A 41 7.95 -29.96 -3.83
C ARG A 41 7.40 -31.19 -3.11
N GLU A 42 7.06 -31.01 -1.85
CA GLU A 42 6.54 -32.02 -0.94
C GLU A 42 5.27 -31.50 -0.26
N ASP A 43 4.60 -32.32 0.54
CA ASP A 43 3.51 -31.82 1.37
C ASP A 43 4.10 -30.88 2.43
N ILE A 44 3.48 -29.72 2.62
CA ILE A 44 3.88 -28.68 3.58
C ILE A 44 2.78 -28.63 4.65
N GLU A 45 3.18 -28.63 5.91
CA GLU A 45 2.27 -28.52 7.04
C GLU A 45 1.91 -27.05 7.30
N GLU A 46 0.73 -26.81 7.84
CA GLU A 46 0.35 -25.51 8.45
C GLU A 46 1.43 -25.03 9.42
N ASP A 47 1.61 -23.72 9.53
CA ASP A 47 2.62 -23.01 10.32
C ASP A 47 4.08 -23.20 9.87
N SER A 48 4.32 -23.83 8.72
CA SER A 48 5.68 -23.96 8.18
C SER A 48 6.23 -22.60 7.73
N LEU A 49 7.40 -22.20 8.25
CA LEU A 49 8.17 -21.07 7.73
C LEU A 49 8.76 -21.43 6.35
N LEU A 50 8.35 -20.68 5.32
CA LEU A 50 8.71 -20.96 3.93
C LEU A 50 9.71 -19.98 3.34
N LEU A 51 9.69 -18.74 3.81
CA LEU A 51 10.63 -17.69 3.46
C LEU A 51 10.91 -16.85 4.71
N ALA A 52 12.17 -16.47 4.93
CA ALA A 52 12.54 -15.40 5.87
C ALA A 52 13.57 -14.48 5.21
N VAL A 53 13.24 -13.20 5.04
CA VAL A 53 14.08 -12.21 4.36
C VAL A 53 14.52 -11.18 5.39
N PRO A 54 15.81 -11.08 5.73
CA PRO A 54 16.29 -10.04 6.63
C PRO A 54 15.88 -8.65 6.13
N LYS A 55 15.30 -7.81 6.98
CA LYS A 55 14.84 -6.47 6.56
C LYS A 55 15.93 -5.58 5.94
N PRO A 56 17.23 -5.69 6.28
CA PRO A 56 18.29 -4.98 5.54
C PRO A 56 18.44 -5.43 4.07
N ALA A 57 17.97 -6.63 3.72
CA ALA A 57 18.04 -7.17 2.36
C ALA A 57 16.86 -6.75 1.47
N VAL A 58 15.80 -6.15 2.03
CA VAL A 58 14.66 -5.65 1.23
C VAL A 58 15.05 -4.36 0.50
N LEU A 59 14.48 -4.12 -0.68
CA LEU A 59 14.68 -2.86 -1.39
C LEU A 59 13.56 -1.89 -1.03
N CYS A 60 13.91 -0.83 -0.32
CA CYS A 60 13.00 0.25 0.07
C CYS A 60 13.71 1.61 -0.01
N PRO A 61 12.97 2.73 0.08
CA PRO A 61 13.58 4.06 0.05
C PRO A 61 14.76 4.17 1.04
N VAL A 62 14.56 3.74 2.28
CA VAL A 62 15.52 3.86 3.38
C VAL A 62 16.74 2.93 3.24
N ASN A 63 16.60 1.78 2.59
CA ASN A 63 17.72 0.87 2.34
C ASN A 63 18.51 1.25 1.06
N SER A 64 17.93 2.07 0.18
CA SER A 64 18.52 2.38 -1.13
C SER A 64 19.74 3.30 -1.03
N ALA A 65 20.62 3.25 -2.03
CA ALA A 65 21.80 4.12 -2.08
C ALA A 65 21.50 5.62 -2.22
N ILE A 66 20.24 6.00 -2.46
CA ILE A 66 19.77 7.38 -2.52
C ILE A 66 18.84 7.76 -1.36
N SER A 67 18.79 6.96 -0.29
CA SER A 67 17.92 7.18 0.88
C SER A 67 17.98 8.62 1.38
N ASN A 68 19.18 9.17 1.57
CA ASN A 68 19.36 10.53 2.10
C ASN A 68 18.78 11.61 1.19
N LEU A 69 18.77 11.39 -0.14
CA LEU A 69 18.18 12.32 -1.09
C LEU A 69 16.65 12.24 -1.09
N LEU A 70 16.12 11.02 -0.96
CA LEU A 70 14.68 10.79 -0.86
C LEU A 70 14.11 11.38 0.42
N GLU A 71 14.80 11.18 1.54
CA GLU A 71 14.44 11.76 2.85
C GLU A 71 14.48 13.29 2.84
N GLU A 72 15.55 13.90 2.30
CA GLU A 72 15.65 15.38 2.20
C GLU A 72 14.54 15.99 1.33
N ALA A 73 14.08 15.25 0.32
CA ALA A 73 13.02 15.68 -0.59
C ALA A 73 11.60 15.29 -0.12
N ASP A 74 11.47 14.63 1.04
CA ASP A 74 10.19 14.12 1.56
C ASP A 74 9.48 13.19 0.55
N LEU A 75 10.27 12.36 -0.16
CA LEU A 75 9.79 11.41 -1.16
C LEU A 75 9.75 10.00 -0.59
N ASP A 76 8.60 9.62 -0.04
CA ASP A 76 8.35 8.33 0.58
C ASP A 76 7.35 7.46 -0.22
N GLY A 77 6.88 6.39 0.42
CA GLY A 77 5.85 5.51 -0.12
C GLY A 77 6.14 4.99 -1.52
N MET A 78 5.12 5.01 -2.39
CA MET A 78 5.23 4.47 -3.74
C MET A 78 6.15 5.31 -4.65
N VAL A 79 6.20 6.63 -4.45
CA VAL A 79 7.04 7.53 -5.26
C VAL A 79 8.51 7.30 -4.93
N GLY A 80 8.85 7.34 -3.64
CA GLY A 80 10.19 7.04 -3.14
C GLY A 80 10.66 5.65 -3.55
N LEU A 81 9.81 4.63 -3.39
CA LEU A 81 10.17 3.25 -3.77
C LEU A 81 10.41 3.12 -5.28
N THR A 82 9.62 3.82 -6.10
CA THR A 82 9.79 3.82 -7.56
C THR A 82 11.12 4.47 -7.96
N LEU A 83 11.50 5.58 -7.34
CA LEU A 83 12.79 6.24 -7.57
C LEU A 83 13.97 5.38 -7.11
N ALA A 84 13.88 4.78 -5.92
CA ALA A 84 14.86 3.82 -5.41
C ALA A 84 15.06 2.66 -6.39
N TYR A 85 13.96 2.06 -6.85
CA TYR A 85 13.99 0.99 -7.85
C TYR A 85 14.62 1.44 -9.18
N MET A 86 14.27 2.62 -9.70
CA MET A 86 14.87 3.17 -10.91
C MET A 86 16.38 3.40 -10.75
N TYR A 87 16.79 3.93 -9.61
CA TYR A 87 18.19 4.17 -9.28
C TYR A 87 18.99 2.86 -9.25
N GLU A 88 18.53 1.89 -8.45
CA GLU A 88 19.20 0.59 -8.31
C GLU A 88 19.25 -0.18 -9.64
N ARG A 89 18.18 -0.13 -10.44
CA ARG A 89 18.17 -0.65 -11.81
C ARG A 89 19.27 -0.04 -12.67
N SER A 90 19.48 1.27 -12.55
CA SER A 90 20.44 2.01 -13.39
C SER A 90 21.90 1.65 -13.09
N LEU A 91 22.19 1.15 -11.89
CA LEU A 91 23.53 0.74 -11.49
C LEU A 91 23.99 -0.59 -12.13
N GLY A 92 23.06 -1.38 -12.67
CA GLY A 92 23.37 -2.72 -13.20
C GLY A 92 24.02 -3.59 -12.13
N GLU A 93 25.09 -4.31 -12.50
CA GLU A 93 25.81 -5.24 -11.61
C GLU A 93 26.37 -4.60 -10.32
N LYS A 94 26.43 -3.26 -10.25
CA LYS A 94 26.87 -2.54 -9.04
C LYS A 94 25.77 -2.44 -7.98
N SER A 95 24.51 -2.63 -8.33
CA SER A 95 23.42 -2.65 -7.35
C SER A 95 23.53 -3.91 -6.50
N PRO A 96 23.40 -3.82 -5.17
CA PRO A 96 23.36 -5.01 -4.33
C PRO A 96 22.11 -5.85 -4.63
N TRP A 97 21.06 -5.29 -5.23
CA TRP A 97 19.86 -6.03 -5.65
C TRP A 97 19.89 -6.51 -7.11
N TYR A 98 21.02 -6.41 -7.81
CA TYR A 98 21.08 -6.68 -9.25
C TYR A 98 20.42 -8.01 -9.66
N ALA A 99 20.76 -9.12 -9.00
CA ALA A 99 20.20 -10.44 -9.29
C ALA A 99 18.67 -10.48 -9.11
N PHE A 100 18.15 -9.83 -8.06
CA PHE A 100 16.72 -9.69 -7.82
C PHE A 100 16.05 -8.83 -8.88
N LEU A 101 16.60 -7.67 -9.22
CA LEU A 101 16.04 -6.75 -10.21
C LEU A 101 15.98 -7.36 -11.61
N GLN A 102 16.88 -8.30 -11.96
CA GLN A 102 16.79 -9.05 -13.22
C GLN A 102 15.56 -9.97 -13.27
N THR A 103 15.06 -10.45 -12.13
CA THR A 103 13.86 -11.30 -12.09
C THR A 103 12.60 -10.54 -12.48
N ILE A 104 12.56 -9.25 -12.16
CA ILE A 104 11.54 -8.31 -12.61
C ILE A 104 11.77 -8.07 -14.10
N GLU A 105 10.88 -8.56 -14.95
CA GLU A 105 11.00 -8.35 -16.40
C GLU A 105 11.03 -6.85 -16.71
N GLU A 106 11.91 -6.40 -17.63
CA GLU A 106 11.88 -5.01 -18.16
C GLU A 106 10.52 -4.68 -18.79
N THR A 107 9.83 -5.71 -19.27
CA THR A 107 8.39 -5.70 -19.48
C THR A 107 7.73 -6.18 -18.19
N GLY A 108 7.43 -5.31 -17.22
CA GLY A 108 6.68 -5.70 -16.01
C GLY A 108 5.31 -6.34 -16.34
N PRO A 109 4.28 -6.21 -15.50
CA PRO A 109 2.96 -6.10 -16.13
C PRO A 109 3.12 -4.99 -17.17
N ASP A 110 3.05 -5.33 -18.46
CA ASP A 110 3.07 -4.35 -19.56
C ASP A 110 2.15 -3.22 -19.09
N VAL A 111 2.61 -1.97 -18.91
CA VAL A 111 1.82 -0.88 -18.28
C VAL A 111 0.40 -0.79 -18.86
N SER A 112 0.30 -1.12 -20.14
CA SER A 112 -0.80 -1.74 -20.88
C SER A 112 -1.86 -2.58 -20.14
N VAL A 113 -1.60 -3.20 -18.99
CA VAL A 113 -2.59 -3.98 -18.25
C VAL A 113 -3.30 -3.13 -17.20
N ILE A 114 -2.70 -2.01 -16.80
CA ILE A 114 -3.30 -1.04 -15.89
C ILE A 114 -4.23 -0.11 -16.68
N PRO A 115 -5.53 -0.02 -16.33
CA PRO A 115 -6.54 0.69 -17.10
C PRO A 115 -6.23 2.14 -17.45
N LYS A 116 -5.64 2.93 -16.54
CA LYS A 116 -5.24 4.32 -16.81
C LYS A 116 -4.26 4.47 -17.99
N PHE A 117 -3.56 3.41 -18.39
CA PHE A 117 -2.64 3.41 -19.52
C PHE A 117 -3.16 2.68 -20.76
N TRP A 118 -4.43 2.27 -20.79
CA TRP A 118 -5.04 1.67 -21.98
C TRP A 118 -5.35 2.74 -23.03
N GLU A 119 -5.54 2.32 -24.29
CA GLU A 119 -6.05 3.23 -25.32
C GLU A 119 -7.47 3.68 -24.96
N GLN A 120 -7.86 4.90 -25.34
CA GLN A 120 -9.17 5.47 -24.97
C GLN A 120 -10.35 4.53 -25.31
N ASN A 121 -10.31 3.89 -26.48
CA ASN A 121 -11.36 2.97 -26.92
C ASN A 121 -11.40 1.64 -26.14
N GLU A 122 -10.33 1.31 -25.42
CA GLU A 122 -10.26 0.14 -24.54
C GLU A 122 -10.65 0.50 -23.11
N GLN A 123 -10.31 1.71 -22.64
CA GLN A 123 -10.82 2.25 -21.38
C GLN A 123 -12.36 2.29 -21.38
N GLU A 124 -12.97 2.58 -22.53
CA GLU A 124 -14.43 2.51 -22.72
C GLU A 124 -15.03 1.14 -22.35
N TRP A 125 -14.25 0.06 -22.41
CA TRP A 125 -14.71 -1.27 -21.97
C TRP A 125 -14.96 -1.34 -20.47
N LEU A 126 -14.40 -0.43 -19.68
CA LEU A 126 -14.58 -0.31 -18.24
C LEU A 126 -15.59 0.79 -17.85
N ASN A 127 -16.24 1.44 -18.80
CA ASN A 127 -17.28 2.43 -18.48
C ASN A 127 -18.36 1.82 -17.58
N GLY A 128 -18.72 2.55 -16.53
CA GLY A 128 -19.70 2.18 -15.53
C GLY A 128 -19.24 1.14 -14.50
N THR A 129 -17.96 0.77 -14.47
CA THR A 129 -17.37 -0.15 -13.47
C THR A 129 -16.90 0.59 -12.21
N GLU A 130 -16.56 -0.16 -11.17
CA GLU A 130 -15.89 0.40 -9.98
C GLU A 130 -14.50 0.96 -10.31
N VAL A 131 -13.80 0.40 -11.31
CA VAL A 131 -12.52 0.95 -11.81
C VAL A 131 -12.68 2.40 -12.28
N GLU A 132 -13.75 2.70 -13.04
CA GLU A 132 -14.06 4.09 -13.45
C GLU A 132 -14.48 4.94 -12.25
N TYR A 133 -15.26 4.37 -11.33
CA TYR A 133 -15.76 5.09 -10.15
C TYR A 133 -14.62 5.61 -9.26
N MET A 134 -13.60 4.78 -9.02
CA MET A 134 -12.45 5.11 -8.18
C MET A 134 -11.35 5.92 -8.88
N GLY A 135 -11.60 6.43 -10.10
CA GLY A 135 -10.58 7.18 -10.86
C GLY A 135 -9.47 6.30 -11.45
N GLY A 136 -9.62 4.97 -11.49
CA GLY A 136 -8.64 4.03 -12.01
C GLY A 136 -8.34 4.15 -13.51
N LEU A 137 -9.08 4.99 -14.24
CA LEU A 137 -8.88 5.33 -15.65
C LEU A 137 -8.11 6.63 -15.86
N ASP A 138 -7.93 7.45 -14.81
CA ASP A 138 -7.26 8.73 -14.90
C ASP A 138 -5.73 8.56 -14.80
N ALA A 139 -5.04 9.07 -15.82
CA ALA A 139 -3.58 9.07 -15.91
C ALA A 139 -2.96 10.44 -15.56
N GLU A 140 -3.78 11.49 -15.43
CA GLU A 140 -3.31 12.85 -15.18
C GLU A 140 -2.56 12.94 -13.86
N GLU A 141 -3.05 12.27 -12.81
CA GLU A 141 -2.41 12.14 -11.50
C GLU A 141 -0.94 11.71 -11.61
N VAL A 142 -0.65 10.61 -12.33
CA VAL A 142 0.71 10.08 -12.45
C VAL A 142 1.61 11.02 -13.26
N SER A 143 1.05 11.68 -14.28
CA SER A 143 1.79 12.68 -15.05
C SER A 143 2.05 13.97 -14.28
N GLY A 144 1.13 14.40 -13.41
CA GLY A 144 1.29 15.55 -12.54
C GLY A 144 2.42 15.32 -11.54
N VAL A 145 2.38 14.21 -10.79
CA VAL A 145 3.47 13.82 -9.87
C VAL A 145 4.82 13.75 -10.60
N TYR A 146 4.83 13.27 -11.85
CA TYR A 146 6.06 13.23 -12.64
C TYR A 146 6.62 14.62 -12.96
N GLU A 147 5.78 15.54 -13.46
CA GLU A 147 6.24 16.87 -13.87
C GLU A 147 6.53 17.79 -12.67
N ASP A 148 5.76 17.66 -11.59
CA ASP A 148 5.80 18.58 -10.45
C ASP A 148 6.81 18.16 -9.37
N GLU A 149 7.05 16.86 -9.18
CA GLU A 149 7.92 16.35 -8.11
C GLU A 149 9.13 15.58 -8.65
N ILE A 150 8.90 14.57 -9.48
CA ILE A 150 9.95 13.60 -9.85
C ILE A 150 10.98 14.19 -10.82
N LYS A 151 10.51 14.88 -11.86
CA LYS A 151 11.39 15.46 -12.86
C LYS A 151 12.27 16.56 -12.24
N PRO A 152 11.75 17.51 -11.45
CA PRO A 152 12.58 18.44 -10.69
C PRO A 152 13.58 17.73 -9.77
N PHE A 153 13.17 16.68 -9.07
CA PHE A 153 14.06 15.91 -8.20
C PHE A 153 15.22 15.25 -8.96
N ILE A 154 14.93 14.60 -10.10
CA ILE A 154 15.93 13.97 -10.97
C ILE A 154 16.92 15.02 -11.52
N GLU A 155 16.42 16.20 -11.90
CA GLU A 155 17.24 17.29 -12.44
C GLU A 155 18.11 17.94 -11.36
N ALA A 156 17.57 18.21 -10.17
CA ALA A 156 18.28 18.85 -9.07
C ALA A 156 19.45 18.01 -8.55
N HIS A 157 19.30 16.68 -8.54
CA HIS A 157 20.31 15.74 -8.05
C HIS A 157 21.15 15.11 -9.16
N ASP A 158 21.01 15.58 -10.40
CA ASP A 158 21.73 15.08 -11.57
C ASP A 158 21.57 13.56 -11.80
N LEU A 159 20.48 12.95 -11.29
CA LEU A 159 20.22 11.52 -11.41
C LEU A 159 20.06 11.12 -12.88
N PHE A 160 20.56 9.94 -13.26
CA PHE A 160 20.45 9.41 -14.62
C PHE A 160 21.02 10.31 -15.74
N LYS A 161 21.98 11.21 -15.44
CA LYS A 161 22.57 12.15 -16.42
C LYS A 161 23.11 11.47 -17.68
N ASP A 162 23.80 10.35 -17.48
CA ASP A 162 24.36 9.54 -18.56
C ASP A 162 23.34 8.56 -19.18
N MET A 163 22.11 8.54 -18.65
CA MET A 163 21.02 7.67 -19.08
C MET A 163 19.73 8.47 -19.36
N PRO A 164 19.69 9.34 -20.38
CA PRO A 164 18.54 10.23 -20.64
C PRO A 164 17.20 9.51 -20.81
N LYS A 165 17.19 8.24 -21.20
CA LYS A 165 15.98 7.43 -21.32
C LYS A 165 15.26 7.24 -19.97
N LEU A 166 16.01 7.18 -18.87
CA LEU A 166 15.45 7.04 -17.52
C LEU A 166 14.90 8.36 -16.96
N ARG A 167 15.22 9.50 -17.57
CA ARG A 167 14.67 10.83 -17.25
C ARG A 167 13.36 11.14 -17.99
N THR A 168 12.60 10.11 -18.35
CA THR A 168 11.36 10.27 -19.13
C THR A 168 10.15 9.78 -18.34
N TYR A 169 9.00 10.40 -18.59
CA TYR A 169 7.72 9.96 -18.03
C TYR A 169 7.45 8.47 -18.32
N ASP A 170 7.78 8.00 -19.53
CA ASP A 170 7.59 6.60 -19.89
C ASP A 170 8.45 5.64 -19.06
N ALA A 171 9.67 6.04 -18.68
CA ALA A 171 10.52 5.24 -17.81
C ALA A 171 9.97 5.21 -16.38
N TYR A 172 9.56 6.35 -15.84
CA TYR A 172 8.93 6.42 -14.51
C TYR A 172 7.64 5.59 -14.45
N LYS A 173 6.74 5.77 -15.41
CA LYS A 173 5.51 4.98 -15.55
C LYS A 173 5.76 3.47 -15.59
N SER A 174 6.79 3.05 -16.35
CA SER A 174 7.15 1.63 -16.46
C SER A 174 7.71 1.08 -15.14
N ALA A 175 8.50 1.89 -14.42
CA ALA A 175 9.01 1.55 -13.10
C ALA A 175 7.89 1.45 -12.07
N LEU A 176 6.99 2.44 -12.03
CA LEU A 176 5.85 2.48 -11.13
C LEU A 176 4.99 1.22 -11.24
N ALA A 177 4.66 0.77 -12.46
CA ALA A 177 3.89 -0.46 -12.66
C ALA A 177 4.65 -1.74 -12.24
N ALA A 178 5.97 -1.76 -12.39
CA ALA A 178 6.80 -2.88 -11.95
C ALA A 178 6.84 -2.99 -10.41
N VAL A 179 6.87 -1.84 -9.74
CA VAL A 179 6.90 -1.72 -8.27
C VAL A 179 5.53 -1.97 -7.66
N SER A 180 4.48 -1.32 -8.16
CA SER A 180 3.11 -1.38 -7.59
C SER A 180 2.53 -2.80 -7.55
N SER A 181 3.01 -3.68 -8.43
CA SER A 181 2.57 -5.07 -8.51
C SER A 181 3.33 -6.04 -7.59
N ARG A 182 4.34 -5.55 -6.84
CA ARG A 182 5.29 -6.38 -6.06
C ARG A 182 5.64 -5.80 -4.69
N ALA A 183 5.21 -4.58 -4.38
CA ALA A 183 5.51 -3.93 -3.13
C ALA A 183 4.72 -4.54 -1.96
N PHE A 184 5.37 -4.64 -0.81
CA PHE A 184 4.81 -5.05 0.47
C PHE A 184 5.03 -3.93 1.48
N GLU A 185 4.10 -3.76 2.39
CA GLU A 185 4.30 -2.95 3.59
C GLU A 185 5.10 -3.78 4.59
N VAL A 186 6.23 -3.25 5.07
CA VAL A 186 7.19 -4.00 5.89
C VAL A 186 7.11 -3.61 7.35
N ASP A 187 7.22 -2.33 7.67
CA ASP A 187 7.09 -1.78 9.02
C ASP A 187 6.93 -0.25 8.99
N VAL A 188 6.64 0.37 10.13
CA VAL A 188 6.46 1.83 10.27
C VAL A 188 7.69 2.67 9.88
N TYR A 189 8.89 2.08 9.82
CA TYR A 189 10.12 2.79 9.43
C TYR A 189 10.42 2.68 7.94
N ARG A 190 10.28 1.47 7.39
CA ARG A 190 10.64 1.13 6.00
C ARG A 190 9.50 1.36 5.03
N GLY A 191 8.25 1.29 5.51
CA GLY A 191 7.04 1.44 4.72
C GLY A 191 6.99 0.44 3.55
N LEU A 192 6.72 0.95 2.35
CA LEU A 192 6.62 0.13 1.15
C LEU A 192 7.98 -0.32 0.62
N CYS A 193 8.13 -1.62 0.41
CA CYS A 193 9.37 -2.28 0.02
C CYS A 193 9.13 -3.33 -1.08
N LEU A 194 10.14 -3.58 -1.92
CA LEU A 194 10.22 -4.81 -2.71
C LEU A 194 10.96 -5.87 -1.90
N VAL A 195 10.25 -6.95 -1.54
CA VAL A 195 10.78 -8.05 -0.72
C VAL A 195 11.22 -9.22 -1.63
N PRO A 196 12.54 -9.46 -1.80
CA PRO A 196 13.02 -10.50 -2.69
C PRO A 196 12.54 -11.90 -2.25
N GLY A 197 11.91 -12.63 -3.17
CA GLY A 197 11.34 -13.96 -2.89
C GLY A 197 9.86 -13.94 -2.55
N ALA A 198 9.43 -13.03 -1.67
CA ALA A 198 8.02 -12.90 -1.32
C ALA A 198 7.17 -12.49 -2.53
N CYS A 199 7.70 -11.62 -3.39
CA CYS A 199 7.02 -11.20 -4.63
C CYS A 199 6.90 -12.29 -5.72
N LEU A 200 7.38 -13.52 -5.47
CA LEU A 200 7.22 -14.65 -6.39
C LEU A 200 5.94 -15.46 -6.11
N PHE A 201 5.35 -15.30 -4.94
CA PHE A 201 4.09 -15.94 -4.58
C PHE A 201 2.94 -15.18 -5.24
N ASN A 202 2.18 -15.87 -6.08
CA ASN A 202 1.08 -15.27 -6.81
C ASN A 202 -0.14 -15.07 -5.91
N HIS A 203 -1.03 -14.15 -6.30
CA HIS A 203 -2.28 -13.91 -5.57
C HIS A 203 -3.41 -14.89 -5.92
N ALA A 204 -4.19 -15.28 -4.91
CA ALA A 204 -5.49 -15.95 -5.08
C ALA A 204 -6.54 -15.47 -4.05
N ASN A 205 -7.83 -15.73 -4.30
CA ASN A 205 -8.92 -15.43 -3.35
C ASN A 205 -8.71 -16.10 -1.98
N SER A 206 -8.13 -17.30 -1.97
CA SER A 206 -7.79 -18.03 -0.76
C SER A 206 -6.29 -18.24 -0.78
N GLU A 207 -5.60 -17.62 0.15
CA GLU A 207 -4.17 -17.78 0.31
C GLU A 207 -3.82 -19.14 0.94
N ASP A 208 -2.67 -19.65 0.56
CA ASP A 208 -2.02 -20.83 1.16
C ASP A 208 -0.94 -20.39 2.16
N VAL A 209 -0.39 -19.19 1.97
CA VAL A 209 0.66 -18.59 2.81
C VAL A 209 0.31 -17.14 3.12
N HIS A 210 0.77 -16.64 4.26
CA HIS A 210 0.63 -15.26 4.66
C HIS A 210 2.00 -14.59 4.79
N PHE A 211 2.05 -13.28 4.53
CA PHE A 211 3.24 -12.47 4.73
C PHE A 211 3.22 -11.86 6.13
N GLU A 212 4.28 -12.07 6.90
CA GLU A 212 4.40 -11.61 8.28
C GLU A 212 5.65 -10.75 8.44
N SER A 213 5.53 -9.66 9.21
CA SER A 213 6.64 -8.77 9.52
C SER A 213 6.32 -8.02 10.81
N LEU A 214 7.33 -7.83 11.67
CA LEU A 214 7.16 -7.02 12.87
C LEU A 214 7.01 -5.55 12.48
N ASP A 215 5.80 -5.01 12.58
CA ASP A 215 5.49 -3.63 12.22
C ASP A 215 5.98 -2.62 13.27
N ALA A 216 5.84 -2.97 14.55
CA ALA A 216 6.18 -2.12 15.69
C ALA A 216 7.71 -2.00 15.91
N VAL A 217 8.37 -1.20 15.08
CA VAL A 217 9.78 -0.85 15.20
C VAL A 217 9.96 0.64 15.52
N CYS A 218 11.17 1.04 15.92
CA CYS A 218 11.46 2.46 16.06
C CYS A 218 11.33 3.18 14.70
N PRO A 219 10.45 4.18 14.54
CA PRO A 219 10.23 4.85 13.24
C PRO A 219 11.36 5.80 12.85
N VAL A 220 12.42 5.92 13.67
CA VAL A 220 13.62 6.71 13.35
C VAL A 220 14.76 5.84 12.84
N CYS A 221 14.91 4.62 13.36
CA CYS A 221 16.06 3.76 13.05
C CYS A 221 15.71 2.32 12.64
N GLY A 222 14.43 1.96 12.67
CA GLY A 222 13.94 0.63 12.31
C GLY A 222 14.34 -0.48 13.28
N SER A 223 14.83 -0.14 14.47
CA SER A 223 15.18 -1.12 15.50
C SER A 223 13.92 -1.76 16.07
N ALA A 224 13.82 -3.08 15.94
CA ALA A 224 12.85 -3.93 16.65
C ALA A 224 13.14 -3.99 18.17
N GLU A 225 14.39 -3.76 18.56
CA GLU A 225 14.82 -3.72 19.95
C GLU A 225 14.89 -2.29 20.50
N PHE A 226 15.14 -2.19 21.80
CA PHE A 226 15.37 -0.93 22.48
C PHE A 226 16.52 -0.13 21.83
N CYS A 227 16.25 1.12 21.47
CA CYS A 227 17.22 2.05 20.89
C CYS A 227 17.25 3.38 21.65
N GLU A 228 18.27 4.20 21.41
CA GLU A 228 18.40 5.51 22.08
C GLU A 228 17.20 6.43 21.81
N HIS A 229 16.55 6.33 20.65
CA HIS A 229 15.34 7.10 20.32
C HIS A 229 14.14 6.72 21.21
N ALA A 230 14.11 5.51 21.78
CA ALA A 230 13.09 5.13 22.74
C ALA A 230 13.22 5.94 24.04
N LEU A 231 14.45 6.32 24.44
CA LEU A 231 14.68 7.16 25.62
C LEU A 231 14.23 8.60 25.42
N GLU A 232 14.41 9.15 24.22
CA GLU A 232 13.99 10.52 23.90
C GLU A 232 12.47 10.66 23.95
N ARG A 233 11.74 9.65 23.46
CA ARG A 233 10.27 9.57 23.57
C ARG A 233 9.78 9.46 25.01
N ILE A 234 10.46 8.68 25.85
CA ILE A 234 10.13 8.58 27.28
C ILE A 234 10.45 9.90 28.02
N GLY A 235 11.50 10.61 27.59
CA GLY A 235 11.89 11.92 28.12
C GLY A 235 10.83 13.00 27.87
N GLU A 236 10.20 13.02 26.70
CA GLU A 236 9.09 13.94 26.37
C GLU A 236 7.82 13.66 27.21
N TYR A 237 7.59 12.41 27.62
CA TYR A 237 6.49 12.06 28.53
C TYR A 237 6.77 12.43 30.00
N SER A 238 8.04 12.52 30.41
CA SER A 238 8.40 12.81 31.81
C SER A 238 8.25 14.28 32.23
N ASP A 239 8.04 15.20 31.28
CA ASP A 239 7.83 16.63 31.56
C ASP A 239 6.37 16.97 31.95
N TYR A 240 5.45 15.98 31.97
CA TYR A 240 4.04 16.16 32.35
C TYR A 240 3.66 15.63 33.75
N GLU A 241 4.60 15.10 34.52
CA GLU A 241 4.34 14.65 35.90
C GLU A 241 5.40 15.16 36.88
N ASP A 242 5.50 16.47 37.08
CA ASP A 242 6.15 17.01 38.29
C ASP A 242 5.57 18.38 38.68
N ASP A 243 4.25 18.40 38.93
CA ASP A 243 3.59 19.58 39.52
C ASP A 243 2.52 19.20 40.55
N GLU A 244 2.71 18.13 41.33
CA GLU A 244 2.01 17.98 42.61
C GLU A 244 2.94 17.44 43.72
N GLU A 245 3.01 18.25 44.79
CA GLU A 245 3.44 17.91 46.15
C GLU A 245 4.95 17.79 46.46
N ASN A 246 5.56 18.94 46.79
CA ASN A 246 6.42 18.97 47.98
C ASN A 246 6.28 20.28 48.76
N ASP A 247 5.20 20.34 49.54
CA ASP A 247 5.12 21.17 50.76
C ASP A 247 6.20 20.70 51.74
N HIS A 248 7.29 21.45 51.89
CA HIS A 248 8.03 21.55 53.15
C HIS A 248 8.73 22.90 53.27
N GLY A 249 8.19 23.73 54.17
CA GLY A 249 8.54 25.13 54.32
C GLY A 249 9.96 25.43 54.79
N HIS A 250 10.45 26.59 54.36
CA HIS A 250 11.33 27.42 55.17
C HIS A 250 11.03 28.91 54.95
N SER A 251 10.72 29.58 56.06
CA SER A 251 10.65 31.02 56.20
C SER A 251 11.96 31.69 55.81
N HIS A 252 11.92 32.84 55.12
CA HIS A 252 12.46 34.11 55.62
C HIS A 252 12.05 35.30 54.73
N SER A 253 11.68 36.36 55.43
CA SER A 253 11.34 37.73 55.03
C SER A 253 12.34 38.42 54.10
N HIS A 254 11.87 39.30 53.21
CA HIS A 254 12.26 40.73 53.18
C HIS A 254 11.34 41.58 52.28
N GLU A 255 11.16 42.83 52.72
CA GLU A 255 10.23 43.86 52.26
C GLU A 255 10.68 44.65 51.01
N ASN A 256 9.72 45.42 50.46
CA ASN A 256 9.81 46.55 49.51
C ASN A 256 9.93 46.19 48.02
N GLY A 257 9.20 46.76 47.06
CA GLY A 257 8.20 47.84 47.05
C GLY A 257 8.08 48.40 45.61
N HIS A 258 6.93 49.04 45.30
CA HIS A 258 6.65 49.97 44.17
C HIS A 258 6.47 49.34 42.75
N CYS A 259 5.23 49.27 42.21
CA CYS A 259 4.44 50.25 41.41
C CYS A 259 5.02 50.51 39.99
N HIS A 260 4.34 50.19 38.88
CA HIS A 260 3.19 50.89 38.23
C HIS A 260 2.69 50.00 37.05
N SER A 261 1.39 49.68 36.87
CA SER A 261 0.32 50.44 36.17
C SER A 261 0.74 50.89 34.74
N HIS A 262 0.08 50.60 33.60
CA HIS A 262 -1.33 50.44 33.18
C HIS A 262 -1.33 49.65 31.83
N SER A 263 -2.28 48.77 31.45
CA SER A 263 -3.72 49.02 31.11
C SER A 263 -3.86 50.00 29.92
N HIS A 264 -4.60 49.81 28.82
CA HIS A 264 -5.58 48.86 28.25
C HIS A 264 -5.42 48.99 26.70
N GLY A 265 -5.79 48.03 25.86
CA GLY A 265 -7.14 47.88 25.26
C GLY A 265 -7.36 48.92 24.15
N ASP A 266 -8.02 48.69 23.02
CA ASP A 266 -8.77 47.59 22.45
C ASP A 266 -9.14 48.05 21.02
N ASP A 267 -9.54 47.11 20.17
CA ASP A 267 -10.57 47.26 19.12
C ASP A 267 -10.35 48.11 17.85
N SER A 268 -10.27 47.35 16.74
CA SER A 268 -11.35 47.21 15.74
C SER A 268 -11.28 47.89 14.36
N HIS A 269 -11.67 47.04 13.37
CA HIS A 269 -12.33 47.27 12.07
C HIS A 269 -11.55 47.94 10.91
N ALA A 270 -11.35 47.19 9.81
CA ALA A 270 -12.15 47.16 8.56
C ALA A 270 -11.75 48.31 7.61
N ASP A 271 -11.70 48.24 6.29
CA ASP A 271 -12.16 47.36 5.22
C ASP A 271 -11.44 47.85 3.92
N GLU A 272 -11.55 47.10 2.82
CA GLU A 272 -11.41 47.56 1.40
C GLU A 272 -10.02 48.09 0.93
N SER A 273 -9.54 47.98 -0.31
CA SER A 273 -9.85 47.27 -1.57
C SER A 273 -8.82 47.80 -2.61
N GLU A 274 -8.67 47.10 -3.76
CA GLU A 274 -8.24 47.60 -5.08
C GLU A 274 -6.72 47.87 -5.32
N GLU A 275 -6.09 47.12 -6.24
CA GLU A 275 -5.83 47.41 -7.69
C GLU A 275 -4.43 48.03 -7.87
N GLU A 276 -3.46 47.29 -8.44
CA GLU A 276 -3.07 47.19 -9.86
C GLU A 276 -1.99 48.20 -10.28
N GLU A 277 -1.01 47.65 -11.01
CA GLU A 277 -0.05 48.22 -11.96
C GLU A 277 0.97 49.27 -11.48
N GLU A 278 2.26 49.03 -11.78
CA GLU A 278 3.06 49.92 -12.65
C GLU A 278 4.23 49.14 -13.29
N GLU A 279 4.24 49.12 -14.63
CA GLU A 279 5.42 48.96 -15.48
C GLU A 279 6.26 50.25 -15.41
N ASP A 280 7.60 50.15 -15.52
CA ASP A 280 8.34 50.88 -16.56
C ASP A 280 9.87 50.64 -16.48
N GLU A 281 10.43 50.65 -17.69
CA GLU A 281 11.78 50.38 -18.15
C GLU A 281 12.78 51.53 -17.86
N ASP A 282 14.08 51.22 -17.75
CA ASP A 282 15.11 51.62 -18.75
C ASP A 282 16.55 51.70 -18.21
N GLU A 283 17.41 51.00 -18.97
CA GLU A 283 18.80 51.26 -19.44
C GLU A 283 19.72 52.27 -18.70
N ASP A 284 20.97 51.88 -18.39
CA ASP A 284 22.09 51.93 -19.36
C ASP A 284 23.50 51.72 -18.71
N LYS A 285 24.30 50.89 -19.39
CA LYS A 285 25.76 50.95 -19.65
C LYS A 285 26.78 51.11 -18.48
N GLU A 286 27.73 50.18 -18.41
CA GLU A 286 29.10 50.36 -18.92
C GLU A 286 29.95 49.08 -18.81
N GLU A 287 30.52 48.66 -19.94
CA GLU A 287 31.75 47.87 -20.12
C GLU A 287 32.64 48.71 -21.07
N PRO A 288 33.98 48.53 -21.22
CA PRO A 288 34.65 47.21 -21.35
C PRO A 288 36.12 47.16 -20.84
N THR A 289 36.79 46.00 -20.98
CA THR A 289 38.08 45.90 -21.71
C THR A 289 38.55 44.45 -21.88
N GLU A 290 38.78 44.08 -23.14
CA GLU A 290 39.39 42.83 -23.63
C GLU A 290 40.90 42.72 -23.34
N LEU A 291 41.47 41.50 -23.46
CA LEU A 291 42.62 41.19 -24.32
C LEU A 291 42.89 39.66 -24.41
N THR A 292 42.47 39.07 -25.54
CA THR A 292 43.19 38.15 -26.48
C THR A 292 43.84 36.81 -26.04
N GLU A 293 43.30 35.71 -26.60
CA GLU A 293 43.88 34.67 -27.52
C GLU A 293 45.41 34.65 -27.75
N GLU A 294 46.13 33.56 -28.05
CA GLU A 294 45.92 32.20 -28.62
C GLU A 294 47.25 31.42 -28.33
N GLY A 295 47.28 30.12 -27.98
CA GLY A 295 47.32 28.99 -28.92
C GLY A 295 48.67 28.23 -28.89
N ILE A 296 48.60 26.90 -29.11
CA ILE A 296 49.63 25.93 -29.63
C ILE A 296 49.68 24.59 -28.85
N SER A 297 48.95 23.62 -29.42
CA SER A 297 49.31 22.25 -29.84
C SER A 297 50.09 21.23 -28.97
N ASP A 298 49.52 20.02 -29.00
CA ASP A 298 50.11 18.71 -29.36
C ASP A 298 50.70 17.74 -28.31
N GLU A 299 50.05 16.56 -28.34
CA GLU A 299 50.59 15.19 -28.39
C GLU A 299 50.91 14.37 -27.12
N SER A 300 50.10 13.30 -26.99
CA SER A 300 50.46 11.87 -26.95
C SER A 300 50.79 11.15 -25.62
N GLU A 301 49.92 10.16 -25.33
CA GLU A 301 50.14 8.73 -25.04
C GLU A 301 51.40 8.24 -24.30
N LYS A 302 51.14 7.43 -23.25
CA LYS A 302 51.75 6.12 -22.86
C LYS A 302 51.17 5.69 -21.51
N GLU A 303 50.43 4.58 -21.38
CA GLU A 303 50.89 3.18 -21.30
C GLU A 303 52.08 2.98 -20.35
N ASP A 304 51.84 2.34 -19.21
CA ASP A 304 52.81 1.49 -18.52
C ASP A 304 52.05 0.34 -17.82
N GLU A 305 52.52 -0.87 -18.10
CA GLU A 305 52.00 -2.18 -17.72
C GLU A 305 53.07 -2.90 -16.87
N PHE A 306 52.62 -3.69 -15.88
CA PHE A 306 53.29 -4.79 -15.16
C PHE A 306 54.51 -4.55 -14.24
N GLU A 307 54.43 -5.10 -13.03
CA GLU A 307 55.40 -6.09 -12.52
C GLU A 307 54.77 -7.00 -11.43
N ASP A 308 54.89 -8.31 -11.67
CA ASP A 308 54.54 -9.43 -10.79
C ASP A 308 55.55 -9.58 -9.63
N VAL A 309 55.08 -10.04 -8.45
CA VAL A 309 55.93 -10.74 -7.48
C VAL A 309 55.14 -11.92 -6.89
N ASP A 310 55.59 -13.13 -7.24
CA ASP A 310 55.21 -14.43 -6.66
C ASP A 310 55.94 -14.72 -5.33
N ASP A 311 55.41 -15.74 -4.64
CA ASP A 311 56.00 -16.63 -3.64
C ASP A 311 56.26 -16.12 -2.21
N ASP A 312 55.52 -16.68 -1.23
CA ASP A 312 56.09 -17.78 -0.43
C ASP A 312 55.01 -18.45 0.44
N MET A 313 54.91 -19.77 0.26
CA MET A 313 54.08 -20.74 0.97
C MET A 313 55.02 -21.50 1.91
N GLU A 314 54.86 -21.42 3.23
CA GLU A 314 55.61 -22.27 4.17
C GLU A 314 54.70 -22.94 5.21
N ASP A 315 54.68 -24.27 5.08
CA ASP A 315 54.79 -25.32 6.08
C ASP A 315 53.72 -25.58 7.15
N VAL A 316 53.11 -26.75 6.92
CA VAL A 316 52.35 -27.65 7.78
C VAL A 316 53.25 -28.18 8.92
N GLU A 317 52.83 -27.99 10.17
CA GLU A 317 53.34 -28.79 11.30
C GLU A 317 52.39 -29.97 11.58
N GLU A 318 52.84 -31.18 11.22
CA GLU A 318 52.34 -32.47 11.71
C GLU A 318 52.95 -32.78 13.10
N ILE A 319 52.12 -33.11 14.09
CA ILE A 319 52.54 -33.87 15.28
C ILE A 319 51.39 -34.86 15.68
N PRO A 320 51.65 -35.98 16.38
CA PRO A 320 51.55 -37.32 15.83
C PRO A 320 50.41 -38.16 16.44
N ARG A 321 50.06 -39.24 15.74
CA ARG A 321 49.15 -40.29 16.22
C ARG A 321 49.82 -41.14 17.32
N GLU A 322 49.21 -41.18 18.49
CA GLU A 322 49.35 -42.29 19.43
C GLU A 322 47.95 -42.88 19.70
N ASN A 323 47.82 -44.18 19.47
CA ASN A 323 46.72 -45.00 19.97
C ASN A 323 46.96 -45.25 21.46
N ASP A 324 45.93 -45.20 22.29
CA ASP A 324 45.44 -46.38 23.02
C ASP A 324 44.28 -45.99 23.96
N ASP A 325 43.38 -46.96 24.10
CA ASP A 325 42.40 -47.19 25.16
C ASP A 325 40.99 -46.59 25.05
N GLU A 326 40.08 -47.49 24.66
CA GLU A 326 38.63 -47.48 24.84
C GLU A 326 38.25 -47.29 26.32
N GLU A 327 37.53 -46.23 26.67
CA GLU A 327 36.50 -46.29 27.72
C GLU A 327 35.27 -45.48 27.30
N ASP A 328 34.15 -46.15 27.44
CA ASP A 328 32.78 -45.81 27.05
C ASP A 328 32.23 -44.69 27.96
N SER A 329 32.01 -43.51 27.41
CA SER A 329 31.19 -42.47 28.05
C SER A 329 30.34 -41.78 26.99
N GLU A 330 29.03 -42.00 27.09
CA GLU A 330 27.97 -41.30 26.38
C GLU A 330 28.12 -39.79 26.63
N GLU A 331 28.79 -39.08 25.73
CA GLU A 331 28.72 -37.63 25.65
C GLU A 331 27.39 -37.31 24.95
N GLU A 332 26.41 -36.88 25.74
CA GLU A 332 25.29 -36.11 25.23
C GLU A 332 25.90 -34.87 24.57
N GLU A 333 25.92 -34.87 23.23
CA GLU A 333 26.06 -33.64 22.46
C GLU A 333 24.86 -32.77 22.85
N SER A 334 25.07 -31.88 23.82
CA SER A 334 24.26 -30.69 23.93
C SER A 334 24.40 -29.98 22.61
N GLU A 335 23.37 -30.11 21.76
CA GLU A 335 23.07 -29.12 20.75
C GLU A 335 23.01 -27.79 21.51
N GLU A 336 24.13 -27.07 21.54
CA GLU A 336 24.10 -25.63 21.72
C GLU A 336 23.29 -25.14 20.52
N GLU A 337 21.97 -25.08 20.70
CA GLU A 337 21.12 -24.13 20.00
C GLU A 337 21.86 -22.81 20.14
N LEU A 338 22.63 -22.45 19.11
CA LEU A 338 22.93 -21.07 18.84
C LEU A 338 21.55 -20.43 18.78
N GLU A 339 21.15 -19.77 19.86
CA GLU A 339 20.12 -18.74 19.82
C GLU A 339 20.52 -17.86 18.63
N GLN A 340 19.93 -18.14 17.46
CA GLN A 340 19.94 -17.18 16.37
C GLN A 340 19.23 -16.00 17.02
N ASP A 341 19.97 -14.93 17.29
CA ASP A 341 19.37 -13.61 17.48
C ASP A 341 18.23 -13.55 16.45
N GLU A 342 16.98 -13.50 16.91
CA GLU A 342 15.81 -13.52 16.03
C GLU A 342 16.02 -12.39 15.03
N LEU A 343 16.45 -12.74 13.82
CA LEU A 343 16.77 -11.76 12.81
C LEU A 343 15.46 -11.06 12.49
N ASP A 344 15.44 -9.73 12.59
CA ASP A 344 14.29 -8.93 12.15
C ASP A 344 14.07 -9.17 10.65
N THR A 345 13.10 -10.02 10.33
CA THR A 345 12.83 -10.56 9.00
C THR A 345 11.41 -10.27 8.53
N CYS A 346 11.24 -10.31 7.21
CA CYS A 346 9.95 -10.46 6.56
C CYS A 346 9.75 -11.93 6.19
N ASP A 347 8.69 -12.52 6.71
CA ASP A 347 8.45 -13.96 6.66
C ASP A 347 7.27 -14.30 5.76
N VAL A 348 7.29 -15.52 5.22
CA VAL A 348 6.14 -16.13 4.53
C VAL A 348 5.87 -17.48 5.18
N VAL A 349 4.71 -17.60 5.81
CA VAL A 349 4.31 -18.75 6.62
C VAL A 349 3.11 -19.45 5.98
N ALA A 350 3.10 -20.79 5.98
CA ALA A 350 1.93 -21.54 5.52
C ALA A 350 0.77 -21.42 6.51
N ILE A 351 -0.41 -21.02 6.05
CA ILE A 351 -1.60 -20.90 6.92
C ILE A 351 -2.53 -22.12 6.86
N LYS A 352 -2.13 -23.14 6.10
CA LYS A 352 -2.84 -24.42 5.95
C LYS A 352 -1.93 -25.47 5.32
N ASP A 353 -2.34 -26.74 5.41
CA ASP A 353 -1.67 -27.82 4.68
C ASP A 353 -1.65 -27.61 3.15
N ILE A 354 -0.46 -27.67 2.54
CA ILE A 354 -0.27 -27.53 1.09
C ILE A 354 0.20 -28.86 0.50
N LYS A 355 -0.42 -29.31 -0.59
CA LYS A 355 -0.07 -30.57 -1.24
C LYS A 355 1.07 -30.45 -2.23
N ALA A 356 1.94 -31.47 -2.25
CA ALA A 356 3.04 -31.59 -3.19
C ALA A 356 2.60 -31.35 -4.65
N GLY A 357 3.35 -30.52 -5.36
CA GLY A 357 3.09 -30.14 -6.75
C GLY A 357 2.06 -29.02 -6.94
N SER A 358 1.44 -28.51 -5.86
CA SER A 358 0.55 -27.35 -5.93
C SER A 358 1.35 -26.05 -6.06
N GLU A 359 0.77 -25.08 -6.76
CA GLU A 359 1.25 -23.69 -6.71
C GLU A 359 0.83 -23.11 -5.36
N VAL A 360 1.73 -22.34 -4.74
CA VAL A 360 1.55 -21.72 -3.43
C VAL A 360 1.16 -20.27 -3.65
N PHE A 361 -0.02 -19.90 -3.17
CA PHE A 361 -0.58 -18.56 -3.35
C PHE A 361 -0.54 -17.74 -2.05
N ASN A 362 -0.22 -16.46 -2.18
CA ASN A 362 -0.39 -15.46 -1.13
C ASN A 362 -1.73 -14.70 -1.35
N THR A 363 -2.15 -13.88 -0.40
CA THR A 363 -3.12 -12.80 -0.65
C THR A 363 -2.43 -11.45 -0.79
N TYR A 364 -3.04 -10.53 -1.53
CA TYR A 364 -2.60 -9.13 -1.62
C TYR A 364 -3.54 -8.25 -0.76
N GLY A 365 -4.32 -8.90 0.11
CA GLY A 365 -5.40 -8.31 0.89
C GLY A 365 -6.79 -8.61 0.32
N GLU A 366 -7.80 -8.19 1.07
CA GLU A 366 -9.23 -8.30 0.72
C GLU A 366 -9.65 -7.28 -0.35
N LEU A 367 -9.08 -7.39 -1.55
CA LEU A 367 -9.18 -6.36 -2.58
C LEU A 367 -10.25 -6.66 -3.65
N SER A 368 -11.05 -5.65 -4.01
CA SER A 368 -11.99 -5.71 -5.13
C SER A 368 -11.27 -5.77 -6.48
N ASN A 369 -11.96 -6.18 -7.55
CA ASN A 369 -11.34 -6.15 -8.88
C ASN A 369 -11.02 -4.74 -9.37
N GLY A 370 -11.71 -3.72 -8.83
CA GLY A 370 -11.37 -2.32 -9.04
C GLY A 370 -9.91 -2.04 -8.65
N VAL A 371 -9.56 -2.39 -7.41
CA VAL A 371 -8.22 -2.19 -6.86
C VAL A 371 -7.21 -3.13 -7.52
N LEU A 372 -7.53 -4.42 -7.64
CA LEU A 372 -6.63 -5.43 -8.22
C LEU A 372 -6.20 -5.05 -9.64
N LEU A 373 -7.15 -4.60 -10.46
CA LEU A 373 -6.85 -4.24 -11.84
C LEU A 373 -6.09 -2.91 -11.92
N SER A 374 -6.47 -1.92 -11.12
CA SER A 374 -5.84 -0.59 -11.13
C SER A 374 -4.43 -0.56 -10.53
N ARG A 375 -4.11 -1.44 -9.57
CA ARG A 375 -2.79 -1.46 -8.91
C ARG A 375 -1.87 -2.57 -9.45
N TYR A 376 -2.42 -3.77 -9.69
CA TYR A 376 -1.65 -4.97 -9.97
C TYR A 376 -1.84 -5.50 -11.40
N GLY A 377 -2.83 -5.00 -12.15
CA GLY A 377 -3.01 -5.34 -13.56
C GLY A 377 -3.68 -6.69 -13.82
N PHE A 378 -4.39 -7.25 -12.84
CA PHE A 378 -5.15 -8.49 -12.99
C PHE A 378 -6.54 -8.39 -12.33
N ALA A 379 -7.42 -9.35 -12.65
CA ALA A 379 -8.76 -9.44 -12.07
C ALA A 379 -9.19 -10.90 -11.96
N LEU A 380 -10.02 -11.20 -10.97
CA LEU A 380 -10.52 -12.54 -10.63
C LEU A 380 -12.02 -12.65 -10.93
N TRP A 381 -12.41 -13.75 -11.59
CA TRP A 381 -13.81 -14.03 -11.84
C TRP A 381 -14.46 -14.52 -10.55
N ASP A 382 -15.59 -13.92 -10.16
CA ASP A 382 -16.27 -14.23 -8.90
C ASP A 382 -15.35 -14.03 -7.68
N ASN A 383 -14.70 -12.86 -7.64
CA ASN A 383 -13.88 -12.41 -6.52
C ASN A 383 -14.73 -12.32 -5.23
N GLU A 384 -14.25 -12.92 -4.14
CA GLU A 384 -14.91 -12.98 -2.85
C GLU A 384 -14.91 -11.66 -2.09
N HIS A 385 -14.10 -10.70 -2.52
CA HIS A 385 -14.03 -9.34 -1.97
C HIS A 385 -14.59 -8.28 -2.95
N GLU A 386 -15.29 -8.69 -4.01
CA GLU A 386 -15.91 -7.73 -4.93
C GLU A 386 -17.06 -6.96 -4.27
N THR A 387 -16.94 -5.64 -4.24
CA THR A 387 -18.03 -4.72 -3.88
C THR A 387 -18.50 -3.94 -5.10
N VAL A 388 -19.77 -3.51 -5.07
CA VAL A 388 -20.34 -2.63 -6.11
C VAL A 388 -21.05 -1.47 -5.45
N SER A 389 -20.57 -0.25 -5.69
CA SER A 389 -21.15 0.96 -5.11
C SER A 389 -22.42 1.39 -5.83
N VAL A 390 -23.40 1.85 -5.05
CA VAL A 390 -24.63 2.52 -5.56
C VAL A 390 -24.69 4.01 -5.19
N ALA A 391 -23.59 4.58 -4.70
CA ALA A 391 -23.51 5.97 -4.24
C ALA A 391 -23.98 6.98 -5.30
N LYS A 392 -23.50 6.84 -6.53
CA LYS A 392 -23.90 7.69 -7.67
C LYS A 392 -25.40 7.59 -8.00
N GLU A 393 -26.02 6.40 -7.96
CA GLU A 393 -27.48 6.26 -8.11
C GLU A 393 -28.24 6.93 -6.97
N LEU A 394 -27.76 6.75 -5.74
CA LEU A 394 -28.37 7.34 -4.55
C LEU A 394 -28.32 8.87 -4.60
N LEU A 395 -27.19 9.46 -4.93
CA LEU A 395 -27.04 10.91 -5.09
C LEU A 395 -27.95 11.46 -6.19
N ALA A 396 -28.07 10.77 -7.31
CA ALA A 396 -29.03 11.13 -8.35
C ALA A 396 -30.47 11.12 -7.81
N TYR A 397 -30.86 10.08 -7.08
CA TYR A 397 -32.17 10.00 -6.43
C TYR A 397 -32.40 11.15 -5.44
N VAL A 398 -31.45 11.41 -4.54
CA VAL A 398 -31.50 12.50 -3.55
C VAL A 398 -31.71 13.85 -4.22
N ASN A 399 -30.99 14.12 -5.32
CA ASN A 399 -31.15 15.34 -6.09
C ASN A 399 -32.54 15.44 -6.74
N THR A 400 -33.06 14.35 -7.32
CA THR A 400 -34.41 14.37 -7.93
C THR A 400 -35.55 14.51 -6.92
N LYS A 401 -35.33 14.09 -5.67
CA LYS A 401 -36.34 14.12 -4.60
C LYS A 401 -36.18 15.28 -3.62
N ASP A 402 -35.16 16.12 -3.81
CA ASP A 402 -34.81 17.23 -2.92
C ASP A 402 -34.59 16.78 -1.46
N LEU A 403 -33.86 15.67 -1.28
CA LEU A 403 -33.60 15.05 0.04
C LEU A 403 -32.26 15.45 0.64
N LYS A 404 -31.65 16.54 0.17
CA LYS A 404 -30.29 16.96 0.58
C LYS A 404 -30.15 17.14 2.09
N LYS A 405 -31.20 17.65 2.75
CA LYS A 405 -31.23 17.81 4.21
C LYS A 405 -30.98 16.49 4.95
N ARG A 406 -31.51 15.38 4.44
CA ARG A 406 -31.36 14.06 5.05
C ARG A 406 -29.96 13.49 4.83
N THR A 407 -29.36 13.74 3.68
CA THR A 407 -27.96 13.32 3.42
C THR A 407 -26.95 14.17 4.18
N THR A 408 -27.21 15.46 4.39
CA THR A 408 -26.37 16.31 5.25
C THR A 408 -26.41 15.84 6.70
N TRP A 409 -27.60 15.55 7.21
CA TRP A 409 -27.72 14.96 8.54
C TRP A 409 -26.97 13.61 8.61
N TRP A 410 -27.15 12.74 7.61
CA TRP A 410 -26.44 11.46 7.56
C TRP A 410 -24.92 11.62 7.54
N SER A 411 -24.37 12.56 6.78
CA SER A 411 -22.91 12.78 6.73
C SER A 411 -22.31 13.19 8.07
N GLU A 412 -23.10 13.81 8.95
CA GLU A 412 -22.67 14.22 10.29
C GLU A 412 -22.81 13.10 11.33
N HIS A 413 -23.65 12.08 11.08
CA HIS A 413 -24.01 11.07 12.08
C HIS A 413 -23.66 9.62 11.69
N PHE A 414 -23.27 9.38 10.43
CA PHE A 414 -23.05 8.01 9.93
C PHE A 414 -21.99 7.27 10.73
N TYR A 415 -20.92 7.96 11.13
CA TYR A 415 -19.77 7.34 11.78
C TYR A 415 -20.21 6.70 13.10
N ARG A 416 -20.85 7.48 13.97
CA ARG A 416 -21.46 7.00 15.20
C ARG A 416 -22.49 5.90 14.98
N ILE A 417 -23.35 6.03 13.98
CA ILE A 417 -24.41 5.06 13.71
C ILE A 417 -23.85 3.71 13.25
N ILE A 418 -22.77 3.73 12.46
CA ILE A 418 -22.23 2.52 11.82
C ILE A 418 -21.15 1.87 12.67
N PHE A 419 -20.29 2.65 13.30
CA PHE A 419 -19.15 2.17 14.08
C PHE A 419 -19.42 2.19 15.60
N GLY A 420 -20.50 2.83 16.05
CA GLY A 420 -20.91 2.82 17.46
C GLY A 420 -20.09 3.75 18.37
N ILE A 421 -19.22 4.58 17.81
CA ILE A 421 -18.34 5.52 18.52
C ILE A 421 -18.44 6.92 17.93
N GLU A 422 -18.28 7.97 18.74
CA GLU A 422 -18.21 9.33 18.21
C GLU A 422 -16.88 9.54 17.46
N PRO A 423 -16.84 10.35 16.38
CA PRO A 423 -15.59 10.67 15.70
C PRO A 423 -14.50 11.21 16.63
N GLU A 424 -14.88 12.01 17.63
CA GLU A 424 -13.95 12.61 18.60
C GLU A 424 -13.45 11.60 19.66
N GLU A 425 -14.11 10.45 19.79
CA GLU A 425 -13.70 9.36 20.68
C GLU A 425 -12.79 8.35 19.97
N TRP A 426 -12.59 8.48 18.65
CA TRP A 426 -11.66 7.64 17.92
C TRP A 426 -10.22 8.03 18.26
N SER A 427 -9.42 7.05 18.68
CA SER A 427 -7.96 7.15 18.75
C SER A 427 -7.33 5.83 18.34
N GLU A 428 -6.15 5.91 17.73
CA GLU A 428 -5.36 4.75 17.33
C GLU A 428 -5.00 3.90 18.58
N ASP A 429 -4.58 4.57 19.66
CA ASP A 429 -4.19 3.95 20.94
C ASP A 429 -5.27 3.09 21.63
N ILE A 430 -6.57 3.36 21.43
CA ILE A 430 -7.65 2.61 22.11
C ILE A 430 -7.69 1.15 21.65
N TYR A 431 -7.25 0.88 20.43
CA TYR A 431 -7.29 -0.45 19.83
C TYR A 431 -5.94 -1.18 19.86
N GLU A 432 -4.85 -0.49 20.22
CA GLU A 432 -3.53 -1.09 20.42
C GLU A 432 -3.37 -1.72 21.83
N ASP A 433 -4.01 -1.14 22.86
CA ASP A 433 -3.80 -1.52 24.26
C ASP A 433 -4.82 -2.55 24.82
N GLU A 434 -5.99 -2.71 24.17
CA GLU A 434 -6.98 -3.73 24.55
C GLU A 434 -6.74 -5.05 23.81
N GLY A 435 -5.75 -5.82 24.28
CA GLY A 435 -5.58 -7.22 23.89
C GLY A 435 -6.87 -8.05 24.05
N PRO A 436 -6.96 -9.24 23.43
CA PRO A 436 -8.23 -9.98 23.28
C PRO A 436 -8.92 -10.22 24.64
N ILE A 437 -10.08 -9.57 24.84
CA ILE A 437 -10.95 -9.78 25.99
C ILE A 437 -12.03 -10.81 25.61
N GLY A 438 -11.70 -12.10 25.77
CA GLY A 438 -12.66 -13.19 25.95
C GLY A 438 -12.59 -14.31 24.91
N ASP A 439 -12.83 -15.55 25.38
CA ASP A 439 -12.75 -16.84 24.65
C ASP A 439 -13.65 -16.99 23.38
N ASP A 440 -14.28 -15.92 22.87
CA ASP A 440 -15.12 -15.91 21.67
C ASP A 440 -14.59 -14.85 20.67
N ASP A 441 -13.30 -14.97 20.33
CA ASP A 441 -12.53 -14.03 19.49
C ASP A 441 -13.06 -13.95 18.04
N GLU A 442 -13.89 -12.93 17.76
CA GLU A 442 -13.79 -12.21 16.48
C GLU A 442 -12.78 -11.10 16.72
N GLU A 443 -11.63 -11.12 16.01
CA GLU A 443 -10.67 -10.01 15.98
C GLU A 443 -11.44 -8.71 15.79
N ARG A 444 -11.38 -7.84 16.80
CA ARG A 444 -12.13 -6.60 16.79
C ARG A 444 -11.39 -5.60 15.92
N VAL A 445 -11.57 -5.71 14.61
CA VAL A 445 -10.95 -4.80 13.64
C VAL A 445 -11.34 -3.37 14.01
N PRO A 446 -10.37 -2.48 14.26
CA PRO A 446 -10.66 -1.11 14.63
C PRO A 446 -11.45 -0.41 13.51
N PRO A 447 -12.42 0.45 13.84
CA PRO A 447 -13.07 1.27 12.82
C PRO A 447 -12.04 2.20 12.15
N PRO A 448 -12.21 2.51 10.87
CA PRO A 448 -11.32 3.41 10.15
C PRO A 448 -11.31 4.80 10.78
N SER A 449 -10.21 5.54 10.66
CA SER A 449 -10.13 6.94 11.09
C SER A 449 -11.29 7.76 10.48
N PRO A 450 -11.98 8.62 11.26
CA PRO A 450 -13.06 9.46 10.76
C PRO A 450 -12.66 10.32 9.55
N ASP A 451 -11.39 10.73 9.47
CA ASP A 451 -10.87 11.54 8.36
C ASP A 451 -10.57 10.71 7.11
N SER A 452 -10.42 9.38 7.26
CA SER A 452 -10.08 8.46 6.18
C SER A 452 -11.29 7.90 5.44
N ILE A 453 -12.52 8.14 5.93
CA ILE A 453 -13.74 7.54 5.37
C ILE A 453 -14.87 8.54 5.21
N THR A 454 -15.59 8.40 4.11
CA THR A 454 -16.81 9.15 3.83
C THR A 454 -18.04 8.24 3.84
N TRP A 455 -19.20 8.79 4.19
CA TRP A 455 -20.46 8.03 4.16
C TRP A 455 -20.84 7.48 2.78
N LEU A 456 -20.19 7.95 1.70
CA LEU A 456 -20.40 7.45 0.33
C LEU A 456 -19.69 6.11 0.10
N GLU A 457 -18.59 5.86 0.79
CA GLU A 457 -17.76 4.65 0.67
C GLU A 457 -18.38 3.46 1.39
N ILE A 458 -19.38 3.68 2.25
CA ILE A 458 -20.12 2.61 2.93
C ILE A 458 -21.42 2.23 2.18
N LEU A 459 -21.58 2.61 0.91
CA LEU A 459 -22.82 2.42 0.13
C LEU A 459 -22.75 1.28 -0.88
N ASP A 460 -22.31 0.12 -0.41
CA ASP A 460 -21.93 -0.99 -1.26
C ASP A 460 -22.91 -2.17 -1.24
N LEU A 461 -22.85 -2.94 -2.33
CA LEU A 461 -23.39 -4.27 -2.44
C LEU A 461 -22.25 -5.27 -2.26
N PHE A 462 -22.37 -6.14 -1.26
CA PHE A 462 -21.35 -7.15 -0.97
C PHE A 462 -21.42 -8.35 -1.93
N PRO A 463 -20.34 -9.14 -2.03
CA PRO A 463 -20.23 -10.25 -2.98
C PRO A 463 -21.32 -11.31 -2.81
N ASN A 464 -21.86 -11.47 -1.60
CA ASN A 464 -22.98 -12.36 -1.28
C ASN A 464 -24.37 -11.81 -1.71
N GLY A 465 -24.42 -10.57 -2.21
CA GLY A 465 -25.61 -9.83 -2.61
C GLY A 465 -26.33 -9.08 -1.48
N VAL A 466 -25.78 -9.09 -0.27
CA VAL A 466 -26.34 -8.35 0.87
C VAL A 466 -25.87 -6.88 0.78
N PRO A 467 -26.77 -5.90 0.92
CA PRO A 467 -26.37 -4.48 1.02
C PRO A 467 -25.60 -4.22 2.31
N SER A 468 -24.65 -3.28 2.29
CA SER A 468 -23.94 -2.86 3.49
C SER A 468 -24.88 -2.28 4.56
N PRO A 469 -24.50 -2.33 5.85
CA PRO A 469 -25.23 -1.66 6.92
C PRO A 469 -25.46 -0.17 6.65
N GLY A 470 -24.42 0.53 6.17
CA GLY A 470 -24.48 1.92 5.74
C GLY A 470 -25.56 2.19 4.71
N LEU A 471 -25.59 1.37 3.65
CA LEU A 471 -26.59 1.46 2.60
C LEU A 471 -28.00 1.20 3.15
N MET A 472 -28.18 0.19 4.00
CA MET A 472 -29.48 -0.11 4.59
C MET A 472 -30.00 1.05 5.47
N ALA A 473 -29.12 1.63 6.29
CA ALA A 473 -29.45 2.74 7.18
C ALA A 473 -29.89 3.99 6.40
N ILE A 474 -29.10 4.42 5.42
CA ILE A 474 -29.44 5.61 4.64
C ILE A 474 -30.71 5.39 3.80
N LEU A 475 -30.95 4.18 3.29
CA LEU A 475 -32.18 3.86 2.55
C LEU A 475 -33.42 3.91 3.43
N TYR A 476 -33.31 3.53 4.70
CA TYR A 476 -34.37 3.77 5.68
C TYR A 476 -34.64 5.28 5.81
N ILE A 477 -33.61 6.06 6.11
CA ILE A 477 -33.70 7.51 6.33
C ILE A 477 -34.28 8.22 5.10
N LEU A 478 -33.92 7.83 3.89
CA LEU A 478 -34.41 8.44 2.65
C LEU A 478 -35.85 8.02 2.27
N SER A 479 -36.38 6.96 2.89
CA SER A 479 -37.67 6.37 2.49
C SER A 479 -38.82 6.62 3.48
N ILE A 480 -38.52 7.08 4.70
CA ILE A 480 -39.52 7.47 5.70
C ILE A 480 -40.20 8.82 5.37
N SER A 481 -41.39 9.06 5.92
CA SER A 481 -42.13 10.31 5.75
C SER A 481 -41.42 11.47 6.46
N GLU A 482 -41.82 12.72 6.19
CA GLU A 482 -41.28 13.88 6.90
C GLU A 482 -41.60 13.84 8.41
N GLU A 483 -42.77 13.32 8.78
CA GLU A 483 -43.19 13.16 10.18
C GLU A 483 -42.34 12.09 10.88
N GLU A 484 -42.16 10.94 10.24
CA GLU A 484 -41.31 9.84 10.72
C GLU A 484 -39.83 10.28 10.83
N TYR A 485 -39.36 11.12 9.90
CA TYR A 485 -38.01 11.66 9.93
C TYR A 485 -37.78 12.62 11.11
N ALA A 486 -38.74 13.50 11.40
CA ALA A 486 -38.64 14.39 12.56
C ALA A 486 -38.61 13.61 13.88
N GLU A 487 -39.44 12.57 14.02
CA GLU A 487 -39.41 11.68 15.19
C GLU A 487 -38.12 10.86 15.27
N PHE A 488 -37.57 10.45 14.13
CA PHE A 488 -36.31 9.72 14.07
C PHE A 488 -35.13 10.58 14.55
N VAL A 489 -35.02 11.82 14.08
CA VAL A 489 -33.96 12.74 14.50
C VAL A 489 -34.03 13.00 16.02
N ASP A 490 -35.22 13.26 16.57
CA ASP A 490 -35.43 13.47 18.01
C ASP A 490 -35.00 12.25 18.86
N LYS A 491 -35.25 11.02 18.37
CA LYS A 491 -34.81 9.79 19.03
C LYS A 491 -33.28 9.63 19.02
N ILE A 492 -32.65 9.92 17.89
CA ILE A 492 -31.19 9.81 17.78
C ILE A 492 -30.51 10.87 18.65
N GLU A 493 -31.02 12.11 18.67
CA GLU A 493 -30.53 13.19 19.55
C GLU A 493 -30.71 12.85 21.05
N THR A 494 -31.66 11.99 21.39
CA THR A 494 -31.89 11.50 22.76
C THR A 494 -31.17 10.18 23.08
N GLY A 495 -30.38 9.65 22.14
CA GLY A 495 -29.50 8.49 22.32
C GLY A 495 -30.10 7.13 21.94
N ASP A 496 -31.24 7.09 21.25
CA ASP A 496 -31.92 5.85 20.83
C ASP A 496 -31.53 5.44 19.39
N PHE A 497 -30.39 4.74 19.27
CA PHE A 497 -29.81 4.27 18.01
C PHE A 497 -30.43 2.95 17.48
N GLU A 498 -31.23 2.25 18.28
CA GLU A 498 -31.92 1.01 17.85
C GLU A 498 -33.05 1.28 16.83
N SER A 499 -33.36 2.55 16.56
CA SER A 499 -34.46 2.99 15.72
C SER A 499 -34.24 2.80 14.21
N ILE A 500 -33.04 2.42 13.78
CA ILE A 500 -32.71 2.18 12.37
C ILE A 500 -33.06 0.75 11.99
N SER A 501 -34.17 0.58 11.27
CA SER A 501 -34.57 -0.72 10.74
C SER A 501 -34.88 -0.64 9.26
N PHE A 502 -34.20 -1.46 8.46
CA PHE A 502 -34.46 -1.52 7.02
C PHE A 502 -35.92 -1.89 6.77
N ASN A 503 -36.64 -1.04 6.02
CA ASN A 503 -38.08 -1.15 5.85
C ASN A 503 -38.46 -1.46 4.38
N ASN A 504 -39.73 -1.78 4.15
CA ASN A 504 -40.24 -2.09 2.80
C ASN A 504 -40.12 -0.93 1.79
N ARG A 505 -40.13 0.34 2.26
CA ARG A 505 -39.92 1.51 1.39
C ARG A 505 -38.45 1.65 1.00
N GLY A 506 -37.53 1.36 1.91
CA GLY A 506 -36.09 1.25 1.69
C GLY A 506 -35.75 0.10 0.74
N LEU A 507 -36.42 -1.04 0.88
CA LEU A 507 -36.29 -2.17 -0.08
C LEU A 507 -36.76 -1.79 -1.49
N ALA A 508 -37.86 -1.06 -1.61
CA ALA A 508 -38.33 -0.55 -2.91
C ALA A 508 -37.33 0.47 -3.51
N LEU A 509 -36.76 1.34 -2.69
CA LEU A 509 -35.72 2.27 -3.12
C LEU A 509 -34.47 1.50 -3.58
N LEU A 510 -33.96 0.56 -2.78
CA LEU A 510 -32.84 -0.31 -3.14
C LEU A 510 -33.08 -0.99 -4.50
N THR A 511 -34.28 -1.53 -4.72
CA THR A 511 -34.64 -2.16 -6.00
C THR A 511 -34.42 -1.20 -7.17
N SER A 512 -34.89 0.05 -7.04
CA SER A 512 -34.71 1.06 -8.08
C SER A 512 -33.24 1.48 -8.28
N LEU A 513 -32.44 1.56 -7.21
CA LEU A 513 -31.01 1.88 -7.31
C LEU A 513 -30.24 0.75 -7.97
N VAL A 514 -30.51 -0.51 -7.60
CA VAL A 514 -29.86 -1.69 -8.20
C VAL A 514 -30.22 -1.82 -9.68
N GLU A 515 -31.46 -1.52 -10.07
CA GLU A 515 -31.85 -1.46 -11.48
C GLU A 515 -31.13 -0.34 -12.24
N ALA A 516 -31.01 0.85 -11.65
CA ALA A 516 -30.26 1.95 -12.25
C ALA A 516 -28.76 1.61 -12.39
N ARG A 517 -28.15 1.02 -11.35
CA ARG A 517 -26.76 0.56 -11.35
C ARG A 517 -26.49 -0.49 -12.42
N ALA A 518 -27.41 -1.44 -12.60
CA ALA A 518 -27.33 -2.47 -13.63
C ALA A 518 -27.37 -1.90 -15.06
N ASN A 519 -28.07 -0.77 -15.27
CA ASN A 519 -28.17 -0.09 -16.56
C ASN A 519 -26.94 0.80 -16.86
N ARG A 520 -26.19 1.24 -15.84
CA ARG A 520 -25.02 2.14 -16.00
C ARG A 520 -23.97 1.60 -16.96
N TYR A 521 -23.76 0.28 -16.99
CA TYR A 521 -22.75 -0.36 -17.82
C TYR A 521 -22.95 -0.14 -19.34
N GLY A 522 -24.17 0.24 -19.78
CA GLY A 522 -24.45 0.53 -21.19
C GLY A 522 -24.28 -0.66 -22.12
N ASP A 523 -24.22 -1.88 -21.58
CA ASP A 523 -23.85 -3.11 -22.29
C ASP A 523 -25.04 -3.83 -22.98
N GLY A 524 -26.22 -3.22 -22.97
CA GLY A 524 -27.44 -3.86 -23.47
C GLY A 524 -28.06 -4.87 -22.49
N ASN A 525 -27.78 -4.73 -21.19
CA ASN A 525 -28.26 -5.58 -20.11
C ASN A 525 -27.77 -7.03 -20.21
N LEU A 526 -26.48 -7.19 -20.51
CA LEU A 526 -25.83 -8.49 -20.43
C LEU A 526 -25.85 -9.01 -18.98
N SER A 527 -26.08 -10.32 -18.84
CA SER A 527 -26.01 -11.01 -17.56
C SER A 527 -24.60 -11.48 -17.24
N SER A 528 -24.32 -11.81 -15.97
CA SER A 528 -23.08 -12.47 -15.54
C SER A 528 -22.79 -13.74 -16.37
N LYS A 529 -23.84 -14.50 -16.72
CA LYS A 529 -23.73 -15.69 -17.58
C LYS A 529 -23.34 -15.37 -19.01
N ASP A 530 -23.76 -14.22 -19.54
CA ASP A 530 -23.35 -13.79 -20.88
C ASP A 530 -21.91 -13.32 -20.86
N TYR A 531 -21.48 -12.60 -19.82
CA TYR A 531 -20.07 -12.29 -19.58
C TYR A 531 -19.20 -13.54 -19.45
N LYS A 532 -19.68 -14.61 -18.79
CA LYS A 532 -18.95 -15.88 -18.72
C LYS A 532 -18.76 -16.50 -20.11
N LYS A 533 -19.80 -16.50 -20.96
CA LYS A 533 -19.68 -16.97 -22.35
C LYS A 533 -18.72 -16.10 -23.17
N LEU A 534 -18.73 -14.79 -22.96
CA LEU A 534 -17.78 -13.89 -23.59
C LEU A 534 -16.36 -14.23 -23.16
N LEU A 535 -16.12 -14.43 -21.87
CA LEU A 535 -14.83 -14.81 -21.30
C LEU A 535 -14.29 -16.09 -21.93
N ASP A 536 -15.12 -17.13 -22.05
CA ASP A 536 -14.75 -18.41 -22.67
C ASP A 536 -14.42 -18.27 -24.17
N ALA A 537 -14.92 -17.22 -24.83
CA ALA A 537 -14.71 -16.93 -26.24
C ALA A 537 -13.56 -15.94 -26.51
N VAL A 538 -13.00 -15.29 -25.47
CA VAL A 538 -11.88 -14.36 -25.63
C VAL A 538 -10.63 -15.10 -26.09
N LYS A 539 -9.93 -14.55 -27.07
CA LYS A 539 -8.67 -15.14 -27.54
C LYS A 539 -7.57 -14.95 -26.49
N PRO A 540 -6.63 -15.90 -26.33
CA PRO A 540 -5.57 -15.80 -25.33
C PRO A 540 -4.69 -14.54 -25.43
N ASN A 541 -4.63 -13.90 -26.60
CA ASN A 541 -3.86 -12.69 -26.84
C ASN A 541 -4.65 -11.37 -26.63
N GLU A 542 -5.92 -11.42 -26.25
CA GLU A 542 -6.77 -10.25 -26.00
C GLU A 542 -6.86 -9.96 -24.48
N LEU A 543 -5.73 -9.70 -23.83
CA LEU A 543 -5.63 -9.60 -22.35
C LEU A 543 -6.50 -8.47 -21.76
N ARG A 544 -6.36 -7.22 -22.22
CA ARG A 544 -7.15 -6.07 -21.72
C ARG A 544 -8.66 -6.32 -21.79
N LYS A 545 -9.10 -6.91 -22.90
CA LYS A 545 -10.49 -7.30 -23.11
C LYS A 545 -10.94 -8.41 -22.16
N LYS A 546 -10.08 -9.41 -21.92
CA LYS A 546 -10.32 -10.45 -20.91
C LYS A 546 -10.54 -9.82 -19.53
N LEU A 547 -9.67 -8.88 -19.14
CA LEU A 547 -9.75 -8.18 -17.85
C LEU A 547 -11.06 -7.38 -17.74
N ALA A 548 -11.41 -6.57 -18.74
CA ALA A 548 -12.67 -5.82 -18.75
C ALA A 548 -13.92 -6.72 -18.68
N ILE A 549 -13.88 -7.89 -19.32
CA ILE A 549 -14.97 -8.89 -19.24
C ILE A 549 -15.07 -9.50 -17.83
N ILE A 550 -13.93 -9.76 -17.18
CA ILE A 550 -13.91 -10.30 -15.81
C ILE A 550 -14.48 -9.27 -14.82
N VAL A 551 -14.03 -8.02 -14.88
CA VAL A 551 -14.53 -6.93 -14.01
C VAL A 551 -16.04 -6.77 -14.17
N LYS A 552 -16.51 -6.49 -15.38
CA LYS A 552 -17.95 -6.29 -15.62
C LYS A 552 -18.78 -7.53 -15.28
N GLY A 553 -18.28 -8.72 -15.61
CA GLY A 553 -18.97 -9.97 -15.32
C GLY A 553 -19.12 -10.25 -13.83
N THR A 554 -18.10 -9.93 -13.03
CA THR A 554 -18.09 -10.11 -11.58
C THR A 554 -18.99 -9.08 -10.90
N GLU A 555 -18.91 -7.80 -11.26
CA GLU A 555 -19.84 -6.79 -10.72
C GLU A 555 -21.31 -7.11 -11.07
N LYS A 556 -21.58 -7.60 -12.29
CA LYS A 556 -22.93 -8.07 -12.67
C LYS A 556 -23.39 -9.26 -11.83
N LEU A 557 -22.47 -10.14 -11.44
CA LEU A 557 -22.78 -11.27 -10.57
C LEU A 557 -23.20 -10.78 -9.17
N VAL A 558 -22.50 -9.78 -8.62
CA VAL A 558 -22.90 -9.11 -7.36
C VAL A 558 -24.29 -8.51 -7.48
N ILE A 559 -24.55 -7.72 -8.53
CA ILE A 559 -25.86 -7.11 -8.80
C ILE A 559 -26.98 -8.17 -8.90
N GLU A 560 -26.75 -9.27 -9.61
CA GLU A 560 -27.72 -10.36 -9.75
C GLU A 560 -27.99 -11.08 -8.41
N ARG A 561 -26.95 -11.26 -7.59
CA ARG A 561 -27.08 -11.79 -6.22
C ARG A 561 -27.93 -10.85 -5.36
N THR A 562 -27.72 -9.53 -5.45
CA THR A 562 -28.53 -8.53 -4.76
C THR A 562 -29.99 -8.55 -5.22
N GLN A 563 -30.24 -8.63 -6.53
CA GLN A 563 -31.61 -8.77 -7.05
C GLN A 563 -32.32 -10.04 -6.53
N LYS A 564 -31.57 -11.13 -6.31
CA LYS A 564 -32.09 -12.35 -5.68
C LYS A 564 -32.34 -12.17 -4.18
N TRP A 565 -31.44 -11.47 -3.48
CA TRP A 565 -31.59 -11.14 -2.07
C TRP A 565 -32.85 -10.29 -1.85
N ILE A 566 -33.07 -9.24 -2.64
CA ILE A 566 -34.26 -8.37 -2.59
C ILE A 566 -35.57 -9.18 -2.68
N LYS A 567 -35.64 -10.16 -3.60
CA LYS A 567 -36.81 -11.04 -3.78
C LYS A 567 -37.08 -11.95 -2.58
N THR A 568 -36.06 -12.19 -1.75
CA THR A 568 -36.15 -13.02 -0.54
C THR A 568 -36.48 -12.15 0.66
N ALA A 569 -35.81 -11.01 0.81
CA ALA A 569 -36.07 -10.02 1.84
C ALA A 569 -37.52 -9.52 1.82
N GLY A 570 -38.08 -9.22 0.63
CA GLY A 570 -39.47 -8.75 0.50
C GLY A 570 -40.56 -9.81 0.75
N LYS A 571 -40.20 -11.05 1.11
CA LYS A 571 -41.14 -12.11 1.52
C LYS A 571 -41.22 -12.27 3.04
N ASN A 572 -40.23 -11.77 3.76
CA ASN A 572 -40.17 -11.71 5.22
C ASN A 572 -40.67 -10.33 5.67
#